data_AF-A4RSG2-F1
#
_entry.id   AF-A4RSG2-F1
#
_cell.length_a   1.000
_cell.length_b   1.000
_cell.length_c   1.000
_cell.angle_alpha   90.00
_cell.angle_beta   90.00
_cell.angle_gamma   90.00
#
_symmetry.space_group_name_H-M   'P 1'
#
loop_
_entity.id
_entity.type
_entity.pdbx_description
1 polymer ?
#
loop_
_entity_poly.entity_id
_entity_poly.type
_entity_poly.pdbx_seq_one_letter_code
_entity_poly.pdbx_strand_id
1 'polypeptide(L)'
;RGRAAARDVFKLARESGMTTIRAWAFSVNPAVPTWVRVGERHREDVLRGLDWALAEAAKHGLDLLLAFGDYWHTTAEIVRECAPEDAETEDADRAFFSRESCRELFKWHVRTILTRNNTFTGVTYSTTPNVFGWNLMNEPRCRGCDDALQDWIDDMAAYVKAFDSNHMLTVGEEGFYAHDSSSEGGAAANPAAWAATTGQDFIRNHASKHIDFATIHVWRDNWAVYSPNVRFNAQRFTRNWIATHERDCRTKLRKPLLIEEFG
;
A
#
# COMPACT_ATOMS: atom_id res chain seq x y z
N ARG A 1 -23.80 2.28 13.21
CA ARG A 1 -22.60 2.48 14.06
C ARG A 1 -21.37 2.78 13.19
N GLY A 2 -20.95 1.89 12.27
CA GLY A 2 -19.76 2.12 11.41
C GLY A 2 -19.73 3.46 10.65
N ARG A 3 -20.82 3.81 9.94
CA ARG A 3 -20.91 5.11 9.24
C ARG A 3 -20.79 6.34 10.14
N ALA A 4 -21.29 6.26 11.39
CA ALA A 4 -21.18 7.37 12.32
C ALA A 4 -19.72 7.57 12.75
N ALA A 5 -19.04 6.48 13.15
CA ALA A 5 -17.64 6.52 13.52
C ALA A 5 -16.74 7.01 12.36
N ALA A 6 -16.96 6.53 11.14
CA ALA A 6 -16.22 7.00 9.96
C ALA A 6 -16.43 8.50 9.70
N ARG A 7 -17.66 9.00 9.86
CA ARG A 7 -17.95 10.44 9.75
C ARG A 7 -17.22 11.25 10.83
N ASP A 8 -17.16 10.75 12.06
CA ASP A 8 -16.44 11.43 13.15
C ASP A 8 -14.94 11.50 12.84
N VAL A 9 -14.35 10.44 12.26
CA VAL A 9 -12.96 10.44 11.78
C VAL A 9 -12.75 11.49 10.68
N PHE A 10 -13.63 11.54 9.67
CA PHE A 10 -13.52 12.52 8.59
C PHE A 10 -13.63 13.96 9.10
N LYS A 11 -14.57 14.21 10.01
CA LYS A 11 -14.72 15.51 10.65
C LYS A 11 -13.45 15.90 11.41
N LEU A 12 -12.92 15.01 12.26
CA LEU A 12 -11.73 15.26 13.05
C LEU A 12 -10.49 15.50 12.17
N ALA A 13 -10.32 14.70 11.11
CA ALA A 13 -9.22 14.87 10.16
C ALA A 13 -9.26 16.27 9.53
N ARG A 14 -10.45 16.70 9.08
CA ARG A 14 -10.62 18.04 8.49
C ARG A 14 -10.40 19.17 9.49
N GLU A 15 -10.94 19.04 10.70
CA GLU A 15 -10.73 20.01 11.79
C GLU A 15 -9.25 20.11 12.21
N SER A 16 -8.48 19.03 12.02
CA SER A 16 -7.04 18.97 12.27
C SER A 16 -6.19 19.49 11.10
N GLY A 17 -6.82 19.97 10.02
CA GLY A 17 -6.12 20.50 8.83
C GLY A 17 -5.59 19.43 7.87
N MET A 18 -5.97 18.16 8.05
CA MET A 18 -5.62 17.10 7.09
C MET A 18 -6.40 17.27 5.79
N THR A 19 -5.80 16.84 4.69
CA THR A 19 -6.40 16.89 3.34
C THR A 19 -6.65 15.51 2.75
N THR A 20 -5.96 14.48 3.25
CA THR A 20 -5.95 13.16 2.64
C THR A 20 -5.98 12.09 3.74
N ILE A 21 -6.70 11.00 3.48
CA ILE A 21 -6.75 9.81 4.34
C ILE A 21 -6.33 8.59 3.51
N ARG A 22 -5.37 7.81 4.03
CA ARG A 22 -5.05 6.48 3.49
C ARG A 22 -5.99 5.43 4.08
N ALA A 23 -6.54 4.57 3.24
CA ALA A 23 -7.53 3.55 3.65
C ALA A 23 -7.48 2.28 2.78
N TRP A 24 -8.11 1.22 3.26
CA TRP A 24 -8.23 -0.06 2.55
C TRP A 24 -9.39 -0.05 1.54
N ALA A 25 -9.12 -0.53 0.32
CA ALA A 25 -10.15 -0.79 -0.70
C ALA A 25 -10.77 -2.20 -0.59
N PHE A 26 -10.45 -2.90 0.51
CA PHE A 26 -10.89 -4.25 0.84
C PHE A 26 -11.29 -4.31 2.32
N SER A 27 -11.98 -5.38 2.70
CA SER A 27 -12.36 -5.64 4.08
C SER A 27 -11.19 -6.22 4.86
N VAL A 28 -11.00 -5.70 6.07
CA VAL A 28 -10.09 -6.27 7.08
C VAL A 28 -10.80 -7.19 8.06
N ASN A 29 -12.12 -7.38 7.91
CA ASN A 29 -12.92 -8.21 8.78
C ASN A 29 -13.22 -9.56 8.10
N PRO A 30 -12.63 -10.68 8.55
CA PRO A 30 -12.85 -11.99 7.93
C PRO A 30 -14.30 -12.48 8.00
N ALA A 31 -15.13 -11.94 8.91
CA ALA A 31 -16.56 -12.24 8.95
C ALA A 31 -17.36 -11.55 7.82
N VAL A 32 -16.77 -10.53 7.18
CA VAL A 32 -17.38 -9.76 6.10
C VAL A 32 -16.36 -9.58 4.97
N PRO A 33 -16.01 -10.65 4.24
CA PRO A 33 -14.93 -10.58 3.26
C PRO A 33 -15.28 -9.73 2.04
N THR A 34 -14.28 -9.24 1.32
CA THR A 34 -14.49 -8.38 0.13
C THR A 34 -15.13 -9.14 -1.03
N TRP A 35 -14.88 -10.45 -1.14
CA TRP A 35 -15.50 -11.32 -2.13
C TRP A 35 -15.94 -12.65 -1.52
N VAL A 36 -16.79 -13.36 -2.26
CA VAL A 36 -17.13 -14.75 -1.99
C VAL A 36 -16.54 -15.62 -3.09
N ARG A 37 -15.82 -16.68 -2.69
CA ARG A 37 -15.23 -17.66 -3.62
C ARG A 37 -16.30 -18.34 -4.47
N VAL A 38 -17.42 -18.73 -3.86
CA VAL A 38 -18.52 -19.39 -4.57
C VAL A 38 -19.27 -18.39 -5.45
N GLY A 39 -19.08 -18.53 -6.76
CA GLY A 39 -19.63 -17.65 -7.79
C GLY A 39 -18.81 -16.39 -8.03
N GLU A 40 -17.55 -16.37 -7.57
CA GLU A 40 -16.51 -15.38 -7.94
C GLU A 40 -17.04 -13.94 -8.04
N ARG A 41 -17.59 -13.45 -6.92
CA ARG A 41 -18.20 -12.11 -6.88
C ARG A 41 -17.73 -11.32 -5.68
N HIS A 42 -17.49 -10.03 -5.88
CA HIS A 42 -17.35 -9.08 -4.79
C HIS A 42 -18.65 -8.92 -4.02
N ARG A 43 -18.52 -8.69 -2.72
CA ARG A 43 -19.66 -8.45 -1.82
C ARG A 43 -20.14 -7.01 -1.99
N GLU A 44 -21.35 -6.86 -2.53
CA GLU A 44 -21.92 -5.54 -2.80
C GLU A 44 -22.11 -4.71 -1.52
N ASP A 45 -22.37 -5.32 -0.38
CA ASP A 45 -22.49 -4.59 0.89
C ASP A 45 -21.16 -3.99 1.36
N VAL A 46 -20.04 -4.68 1.12
CA VAL A 46 -18.67 -4.15 1.36
C VAL A 46 -18.38 -3.01 0.40
N LEU A 47 -18.61 -3.22 -0.89
CA LEU A 47 -18.32 -2.19 -1.91
C LEU A 47 -19.22 -0.95 -1.74
N ARG A 48 -20.48 -1.09 -1.32
CA ARG A 48 -21.34 0.05 -0.96
C ARG A 48 -20.88 0.76 0.31
N GLY A 49 -20.17 0.08 1.20
CA GLY A 49 -19.48 0.69 2.34
C GLY A 49 -18.39 1.64 1.86
N LEU A 50 -17.54 1.17 0.93
CA LEU A 50 -16.50 1.96 0.31
C LEU A 50 -17.08 3.13 -0.52
N ASP A 51 -18.16 2.90 -1.27
CA ASP A 51 -18.83 3.96 -2.03
C ASP A 51 -19.26 5.11 -1.11
N TRP A 52 -19.88 4.75 0.02
CA TRP A 52 -20.34 5.71 1.00
C TRP A 52 -19.17 6.45 1.63
N ALA A 53 -18.07 5.76 1.96
CA ALA A 53 -16.89 6.37 2.55
C ALA A 53 -16.26 7.40 1.60
N LEU A 54 -16.10 7.05 0.32
CA LEU A 54 -15.57 7.96 -0.71
C LEU A 54 -16.50 9.18 -0.91
N ALA A 55 -17.81 8.96 -1.00
CA ALA A 55 -18.79 10.03 -1.15
C ALA A 55 -18.89 10.94 0.08
N GLU A 56 -18.70 10.38 1.28
CA GLU A 56 -18.75 11.15 2.53
C GLU A 56 -17.45 11.93 2.73
N ALA A 57 -16.27 11.34 2.47
CA ALA A 57 -14.98 12.04 2.54
C ALA A 57 -14.98 13.29 1.64
N ALA A 58 -15.53 13.19 0.42
CA ALA A 58 -15.69 14.33 -0.49
C ALA A 58 -16.46 15.50 0.13
N LYS A 59 -17.51 15.24 0.92
CA LYS A 59 -18.30 16.30 1.59
C LYS A 59 -17.51 17.03 2.67
N HIS A 60 -16.47 16.40 3.21
CA HIS A 60 -15.55 17.00 4.17
C HIS A 60 -14.31 17.61 3.50
N GLY A 61 -14.25 17.59 2.16
CA GLY A 61 -13.11 18.09 1.39
C GLY A 61 -11.84 17.26 1.62
N LEU A 62 -12.01 15.94 1.78
CA LEU A 62 -10.91 14.99 1.97
C LEU A 62 -10.77 14.09 0.75
N ASP A 63 -9.52 13.88 0.34
CA ASP A 63 -9.16 12.90 -0.68
C ASP A 63 -8.78 11.56 -0.04
N LEU A 64 -8.94 10.46 -0.77
CA LEU A 64 -8.56 9.13 -0.30
C LEU A 64 -7.39 8.55 -1.10
N LEU A 65 -6.39 8.03 -0.40
CA LEU A 65 -5.37 7.13 -0.95
C LEU A 65 -5.77 5.70 -0.61
N LEU A 66 -6.04 4.87 -1.62
CA LEU A 66 -6.68 3.57 -1.42
C LEU A 66 -5.73 2.43 -1.79
N ALA A 67 -5.46 1.52 -0.84
CA ALA A 67 -4.67 0.33 -1.12
C ALA A 67 -5.54 -0.87 -1.52
N PHE A 68 -5.14 -1.55 -2.60
CA PHE A 68 -5.88 -2.69 -3.15
C PHE A 68 -5.67 -4.00 -2.38
N GLY A 69 -4.58 -4.11 -1.64
CA GLY A 69 -4.29 -5.30 -0.84
C GLY A 69 -3.43 -4.99 0.36
N ASP A 70 -3.30 -5.99 1.23
CA ASP A 70 -2.38 -5.99 2.37
C ASP A 70 -1.40 -7.14 2.22
N TYR A 71 -0.19 -6.96 2.72
CA TYR A 71 0.77 -8.04 2.91
C TYR A 71 0.45 -8.86 4.16
N TRP A 72 0.03 -8.20 5.25
CA TRP A 72 -0.08 -8.84 6.55
C TRP A 72 -1.26 -9.80 6.68
N HIS A 73 -0.99 -11.03 7.09
CA HIS A 73 -1.93 -12.16 7.07
C HIS A 73 -3.28 -11.92 7.79
N THR A 74 -3.29 -11.07 8.82
CA THR A 74 -4.51 -10.80 9.61
C THR A 74 -5.59 -10.11 8.77
N THR A 75 -5.17 -9.31 7.80
CA THR A 75 -5.99 -8.40 6.99
C THR A 75 -5.87 -8.67 5.49
N ALA A 76 -4.84 -9.40 5.05
CA ALA A 76 -4.54 -9.73 3.66
C ALA A 76 -5.46 -10.80 3.06
N GLU A 77 -6.67 -10.42 2.67
CA GLU A 77 -7.61 -11.35 2.03
C GLU A 77 -7.03 -12.02 0.79
N ILE A 78 -6.41 -11.29 -0.15
CA ILE A 78 -5.87 -11.86 -1.39
C ILE A 78 -4.67 -12.79 -1.11
N VAL A 79 -3.79 -12.42 -0.18
CA VAL A 79 -2.63 -13.27 0.16
C VAL A 79 -3.09 -14.59 0.77
N ARG A 80 -4.09 -14.58 1.66
CA ARG A 80 -4.67 -15.81 2.25
C ARG A 80 -5.32 -16.73 1.23
N GLU A 81 -5.87 -16.18 0.15
CA GLU A 81 -6.43 -16.98 -0.94
C GLU A 81 -5.32 -17.74 -1.71
N CYS A 82 -4.14 -17.15 -1.77
CA CYS A 82 -2.98 -17.63 -2.52
C CYS A 82 -2.05 -18.54 -1.71
N ALA A 83 -1.87 -18.21 -0.43
CA ALA A 83 -1.05 -18.91 0.52
C ALA A 83 -1.85 -19.08 1.84
N PRO A 84 -2.73 -20.10 1.91
CA PRO A 84 -3.60 -20.32 3.06
C PRO A 84 -2.86 -20.82 4.31
N GLU A 85 -1.63 -21.31 4.17
CA GLU A 85 -0.74 -21.74 5.26
C GLU A 85 0.38 -20.70 5.42
N ASP A 86 0.54 -20.14 6.62
CA ASP A 86 1.59 -19.22 7.06
C ASP A 86 2.10 -18.20 6.01
N ALA A 87 1.25 -17.21 5.70
CA ALA A 87 1.50 -16.12 4.73
C ALA A 87 2.70 -15.17 4.99
N GLU A 88 3.58 -15.49 5.94
CA GLU A 88 4.84 -14.75 6.19
C GLU A 88 6.08 -15.64 6.00
N THR A 89 5.90 -16.78 5.31
CA THR A 89 6.98 -17.68 4.88
C THR A 89 7.48 -17.30 3.48
N GLU A 90 8.74 -17.64 3.17
CA GLU A 90 9.30 -17.41 1.83
C GLU A 90 8.51 -18.13 0.73
N ASP A 91 7.97 -19.32 1.03
CA ASP A 91 7.14 -20.08 0.09
C ASP A 91 5.80 -19.39 -0.17
N ALA A 92 5.15 -18.84 0.87
CA ALA A 92 3.93 -18.08 0.74
C ALA A 92 4.14 -16.77 -0.04
N ASP A 93 5.20 -16.04 0.28
CA ASP A 93 5.65 -14.85 -0.45
C ASP A 93 5.82 -15.20 -1.94
N ARG A 94 6.63 -16.21 -2.26
CA ARG A 94 6.88 -16.63 -3.65
C ARG A 94 5.58 -17.05 -4.35
N ALA A 95 4.71 -17.78 -3.66
CA ALA A 95 3.43 -18.20 -4.20
C ALA A 95 2.56 -17.00 -4.59
N PHE A 96 2.42 -15.99 -3.72
CA PHE A 96 1.60 -14.82 -4.00
C PHE A 96 2.17 -13.98 -5.16
N PHE A 97 3.46 -13.63 -5.12
CA PHE A 97 4.06 -12.70 -6.09
C PHE A 97 4.37 -13.35 -7.45
N SER A 98 4.54 -14.68 -7.51
CA SER A 98 4.95 -15.38 -8.75
C SER A 98 3.83 -16.16 -9.44
N ARG A 99 2.81 -16.66 -8.71
CA ARG A 99 1.77 -17.49 -9.35
C ARG A 99 0.82 -16.64 -10.18
N GLU A 100 0.63 -17.05 -11.44
CA GLU A 100 -0.31 -16.42 -12.37
C GLU A 100 -1.74 -16.35 -11.79
N SER A 101 -2.21 -17.42 -11.15
CA SER A 101 -3.54 -17.42 -10.51
C SER A 101 -3.72 -16.33 -9.44
N CYS A 102 -2.63 -15.99 -8.74
CA CYS A 102 -2.64 -14.96 -7.69
C CYS A 102 -2.58 -13.56 -8.26
N ARG A 103 -1.77 -13.38 -9.31
CA ARG A 103 -1.74 -12.16 -10.11
C ARG A 103 -3.11 -11.85 -10.71
N GLU A 104 -3.78 -12.86 -11.27
CA GLU A 104 -5.12 -12.69 -11.85
C GLU A 104 -6.20 -12.41 -10.79
N LEU A 105 -6.11 -13.02 -9.61
CA LEU A 105 -7.01 -12.69 -8.50
C LEU A 105 -6.86 -11.23 -8.06
N PHE A 106 -5.62 -10.74 -7.95
CA PHE A 106 -5.35 -9.34 -7.62
C PHE A 106 -5.86 -8.40 -8.72
N LYS A 107 -5.54 -8.68 -9.99
CA LYS A 107 -6.04 -7.93 -11.15
C LYS A 107 -7.56 -7.89 -11.22
N TRP A 108 -8.23 -8.99 -10.90
CA TRP A 108 -9.68 -9.05 -10.81
C TRP A 108 -10.23 -8.09 -9.75
N HIS A 109 -9.64 -8.06 -8.54
CA HIS A 109 -10.04 -7.11 -7.51
C HIS A 109 -9.78 -5.66 -7.93
N VAL A 110 -8.57 -5.36 -8.43
CA VAL A 110 -8.18 -4.03 -8.93
C VAL A 110 -9.17 -3.54 -9.99
N ARG A 111 -9.45 -4.37 -11.00
CA ARG A 111 -10.39 -4.01 -12.07
C ARG A 111 -11.79 -3.72 -11.52
N THR A 112 -12.28 -4.53 -10.58
CA THR A 112 -13.58 -4.27 -9.96
C THR A 112 -13.60 -2.91 -9.27
N ILE A 113 -12.57 -2.56 -8.50
CA ILE A 113 -12.51 -1.28 -7.80
C ILE A 113 -12.41 -0.11 -8.80
N LEU A 114 -11.49 -0.17 -9.77
CA LEU A 114 -11.26 0.92 -10.72
C LEU A 114 -12.48 1.20 -11.61
N THR A 115 -13.20 0.16 -12.01
CA THR A 115 -14.38 0.26 -12.89
C THR A 115 -15.70 0.42 -12.13
N ARG A 116 -15.67 0.45 -10.78
CA ARG A 116 -16.89 0.57 -9.99
C ARG A 116 -17.52 1.96 -10.14
N ASN A 117 -18.81 1.97 -10.49
CA ASN A 117 -19.66 3.16 -10.37
C ASN A 117 -20.14 3.29 -8.92
N ASN A 118 -19.77 4.39 -8.27
CA ASN A 118 -20.15 4.68 -6.90
C ASN A 118 -21.69 4.77 -6.78
N THR A 119 -22.30 3.96 -5.91
CA THR A 119 -23.77 3.93 -5.79
C THR A 119 -24.40 5.17 -5.16
N PHE A 120 -23.61 6.09 -4.60
CA PHE A 120 -24.06 7.34 -4.01
C PHE A 120 -23.84 8.56 -4.90
N THR A 121 -22.83 8.54 -5.78
CA THR A 121 -22.50 9.68 -6.67
C THR A 121 -22.78 9.39 -8.13
N GLY A 122 -22.87 8.12 -8.54
CA GLY A 122 -22.99 7.70 -9.94
C GLY A 122 -21.70 7.81 -10.75
N VAL A 123 -20.58 8.22 -10.13
CA VAL A 123 -19.29 8.44 -10.80
C VAL A 123 -18.41 7.20 -10.67
N THR A 124 -17.68 6.86 -11.73
CA THR A 124 -16.70 5.76 -11.72
C THR A 124 -15.50 6.13 -10.87
N TYR A 125 -14.99 5.20 -10.07
CA TYR A 125 -13.85 5.43 -9.18
C TYR A 125 -12.62 5.99 -9.92
N SER A 126 -12.27 5.44 -11.08
CA SER A 126 -11.14 5.93 -11.90
C SER A 126 -11.31 7.33 -12.48
N THR A 127 -12.47 7.97 -12.28
CA THR A 127 -12.76 9.36 -12.71
C THR A 127 -13.18 10.26 -11.54
N THR A 128 -13.19 9.73 -10.32
CA THR A 128 -13.67 10.43 -9.13
C THR A 128 -12.56 11.33 -8.56
N PRO A 129 -12.73 12.66 -8.53
CA PRO A 129 -11.63 13.57 -8.22
C PRO A 129 -11.11 13.50 -6.78
N ASN A 130 -11.89 12.96 -5.84
CA ASN A 130 -11.48 12.83 -4.44
C ASN A 130 -10.80 11.48 -4.13
N VAL A 131 -10.36 10.76 -5.16
CA VAL A 131 -9.31 9.76 -5.04
C VAL A 131 -7.98 10.48 -5.27
N PHE A 132 -7.14 10.57 -4.23
CA PHE A 132 -5.80 11.15 -4.36
C PHE A 132 -4.91 10.26 -5.24
N GLY A 133 -5.03 8.95 -5.04
CA GLY A 133 -4.25 7.95 -5.74
C GLY A 133 -4.52 6.55 -5.23
N TRP A 134 -3.77 5.62 -5.79
CA TRP A 134 -3.83 4.20 -5.47
C TRP A 134 -2.52 3.72 -4.86
N ASN A 135 -2.63 2.74 -3.96
CA ASN A 135 -1.53 1.94 -3.43
C ASN A 135 -1.70 0.53 -4.00
N LEU A 136 -0.65 -0.05 -4.59
CA LEU A 136 -0.72 -1.44 -5.03
C LEU A 136 -1.00 -2.36 -3.84
N MET A 137 -0.17 -2.29 -2.81
CA MET A 137 -0.31 -3.15 -1.63
C MET A 137 0.30 -2.46 -0.43
N ASN A 138 -0.30 -2.65 0.74
CA ASN A 138 0.32 -2.26 2.00
C ASN A 138 1.52 -3.14 2.33
N GLU A 139 2.66 -2.53 2.55
CA GLU A 139 3.89 -3.15 3.06
C GLU A 139 4.29 -4.48 2.37
N PRO A 140 4.27 -4.58 1.02
CA PRO A 140 4.63 -5.83 0.34
C PRO A 140 6.07 -6.24 0.69
N ARG A 141 6.24 -7.50 1.10
CA ARG A 141 7.55 -8.13 1.29
C ARG A 141 7.58 -9.45 0.53
N CYS A 142 8.71 -9.79 -0.06
CA CYS A 142 8.91 -11.07 -0.71
C CYS A 142 10.31 -11.61 -0.38
N ARG A 143 10.42 -12.28 0.78
CA ARG A 143 11.71 -12.80 1.27
C ARG A 143 12.16 -13.95 0.39
N GLY A 144 13.44 -13.91 -0.02
CA GLY A 144 14.04 -14.93 -0.88
C GLY A 144 13.49 -14.98 -2.31
N CYS A 145 12.72 -13.99 -2.75
CA CYS A 145 11.99 -14.05 -4.02
C CYS A 145 12.74 -13.57 -5.28
N ASP A 146 14.03 -13.24 -5.17
CA ASP A 146 14.80 -12.58 -6.24
C ASP A 146 14.01 -11.40 -6.86
N ASP A 147 13.75 -11.45 -8.17
CA ASP A 147 13.07 -10.40 -8.92
C ASP A 147 11.54 -10.41 -8.83
N ALA A 148 10.93 -11.41 -8.19
CA ALA A 148 9.48 -11.63 -8.30
C ALA A 148 8.64 -10.46 -7.78
N LEU A 149 9.10 -9.75 -6.73
CA LEU A 149 8.41 -8.56 -6.23
C LEU A 149 8.47 -7.42 -7.27
N GLN A 150 9.63 -7.17 -7.88
CA GLN A 150 9.75 -6.14 -8.91
C GLN A 150 8.88 -6.47 -10.13
N ASP A 151 8.94 -7.71 -10.61
CA ASP A 151 8.14 -8.17 -11.75
C ASP A 151 6.63 -8.04 -11.47
N TRP A 152 6.22 -8.29 -10.22
CA TRP A 152 4.85 -8.10 -9.79
C TRP A 152 4.47 -6.61 -9.76
N ILE A 153 5.33 -5.73 -9.22
CA ILE A 153 5.10 -4.28 -9.19
C ILE A 153 4.93 -3.73 -10.61
N ASP A 154 5.82 -4.10 -11.54
CA ASP A 154 5.74 -3.62 -12.92
C ASP A 154 4.48 -4.10 -13.64
N ASP A 155 4.11 -5.37 -13.48
CA ASP A 155 2.87 -5.94 -14.05
C ASP A 155 1.61 -5.27 -13.47
N MET A 156 1.51 -5.16 -12.15
CA MET A 156 0.33 -4.58 -11.49
C MET A 156 0.22 -3.08 -11.72
N ALA A 157 1.34 -2.35 -11.72
CA ALA A 157 1.32 -0.92 -11.99
C ALA A 157 0.90 -0.61 -13.43
N ALA A 158 1.42 -1.37 -14.40
CA ALA A 158 0.97 -1.26 -15.79
C ALA A 158 -0.52 -1.60 -15.94
N TYR A 159 -0.99 -2.63 -15.23
CA TYR A 159 -2.41 -3.02 -15.24
C TYR A 159 -3.31 -1.91 -14.68
N VAL A 160 -3.00 -1.34 -13.51
CA VAL A 160 -3.76 -0.22 -12.93
C VAL A 160 -3.81 0.95 -13.92
N LYS A 161 -2.66 1.35 -14.48
CA LYS A 161 -2.58 2.48 -15.41
C LYS A 161 -3.30 2.26 -16.73
N ALA A 162 -3.58 1.01 -17.13
CA ALA A 162 -4.40 0.71 -18.29
C ALA A 162 -5.90 0.97 -18.05
N PHE A 163 -6.37 0.94 -16.80
CA PHE A 163 -7.77 1.23 -16.42
C PHE A 163 -7.97 2.62 -15.84
N ASP A 164 -6.92 3.23 -15.29
CA ASP A 164 -6.93 4.55 -14.68
C ASP A 164 -5.64 5.32 -14.96
N SER A 165 -5.72 6.26 -15.89
CA SER A 165 -4.65 7.21 -16.20
C SER A 165 -4.84 8.58 -15.54
N ASN A 166 -5.89 8.77 -14.73
CA ASN A 166 -6.21 10.03 -14.07
C ASN A 166 -5.53 10.16 -12.71
N HIS A 167 -5.54 9.08 -11.92
CA HIS A 167 -5.05 9.09 -10.54
C HIS A 167 -3.58 8.67 -10.43
N MET A 168 -2.92 9.18 -9.39
CA MET A 168 -1.56 8.76 -9.05
C MET A 168 -1.54 7.32 -8.53
N LEU A 169 -0.39 6.66 -8.65
CA LEU A 169 -0.14 5.32 -8.18
C LEU A 169 1.21 5.24 -7.48
N THR A 170 1.26 4.51 -6.38
CA THR A 170 2.50 4.12 -5.67
C THR A 170 2.45 2.65 -5.28
N VAL A 171 3.58 2.12 -4.82
CA VAL A 171 3.72 0.75 -4.36
C VAL A 171 2.98 0.54 -3.04
N GLY A 172 3.22 1.40 -2.03
CA GLY A 172 2.71 1.25 -0.67
C GLY A 172 3.65 0.51 0.29
N GLU A 173 4.94 0.43 -0.07
CA GLU A 173 5.98 -0.24 0.70
C GLU A 173 6.55 0.62 1.83
N GLU A 174 7.22 -0.07 2.77
CA GLU A 174 7.87 0.56 3.92
C GLU A 174 9.10 1.38 3.51
N GLY A 175 9.75 0.98 2.41
CA GLY A 175 10.86 1.68 1.78
C GLY A 175 12.24 1.10 2.10
N PHE A 176 12.34 -0.20 2.38
CA PHE A 176 13.66 -0.78 2.65
C PHE A 176 14.55 -0.80 1.41
N TYR A 177 15.85 -0.64 1.65
CA TYR A 177 16.87 -0.82 0.62
C TYR A 177 17.40 -2.25 0.64
N ALA A 178 17.52 -2.88 -0.53
CA ALA A 178 18.24 -4.14 -0.68
C ALA A 178 19.74 -3.96 -0.40
N HIS A 179 20.44 -5.08 -0.17
CA HIS A 179 21.88 -5.09 0.10
C HIS A 179 22.72 -4.47 -1.01
N ASP A 180 22.31 -4.69 -2.26
CA ASP A 180 22.95 -4.24 -3.50
C ASP A 180 22.19 -3.06 -4.14
N SER A 181 21.34 -2.38 -3.37
CA SER A 181 20.59 -1.22 -3.85
C SER A 181 21.49 -0.16 -4.47
N SER A 182 21.00 0.50 -5.52
CA SER A 182 21.69 1.61 -6.20
C SER A 182 21.74 2.91 -5.38
N SER A 183 21.13 2.92 -4.19
CA SER A 183 21.21 4.03 -3.23
C SER A 183 22.59 4.16 -2.60
N GLU A 184 23.11 5.39 -2.56
CA GLU A 184 24.36 5.71 -1.87
C GLU A 184 24.14 5.75 -0.35
N GLY A 185 24.38 4.63 0.32
CA GLY A 185 24.20 4.50 1.77
C GLY A 185 22.78 4.12 2.21
N GLY A 186 21.88 3.78 1.29
CA GLY A 186 20.52 3.34 1.60
C GLY A 186 20.47 2.11 2.49
N ALA A 187 21.23 1.07 2.16
CA ALA A 187 21.31 -0.14 3.01
C ALA A 187 21.80 0.15 4.44
N ALA A 188 22.64 1.19 4.62
CA ALA A 188 23.09 1.64 5.94
C ALA A 188 22.05 2.52 6.67
N ALA A 189 21.06 3.05 5.96
CA ALA A 189 19.94 3.80 6.53
C ALA A 189 18.83 2.88 7.06
N ASN A 190 18.77 1.61 6.62
CA ASN A 190 17.82 0.62 7.11
C ASN A 190 17.83 0.48 8.65
N PRO A 191 16.69 0.12 9.26
CA PRO A 191 16.60 -0.02 10.72
C PRO A 191 17.48 -1.14 11.27
N ALA A 192 17.68 -2.20 10.50
CA ALA A 192 18.53 -3.35 10.86
C ALA A 192 18.86 -4.18 9.61
N ALA A 193 19.78 -5.15 9.75
CA ALA A 193 20.23 -6.00 8.65
C ALA A 193 19.09 -6.81 7.99
N TRP A 194 18.07 -7.22 8.74
CA TRP A 194 16.93 -7.97 8.21
C TRP A 194 16.10 -7.17 7.19
N ALA A 195 16.12 -5.84 7.26
CA ALA A 195 15.32 -5.00 6.35
C ALA A 195 15.73 -5.21 4.89
N ALA A 196 17.03 -5.42 4.64
CA ALA A 196 17.57 -5.68 3.32
C ALA A 196 17.23 -7.08 2.78
N THR A 197 16.67 -7.97 3.60
CA THR A 197 16.27 -9.33 3.20
C THR A 197 14.76 -9.45 2.93
N THR A 198 14.02 -8.34 3.00
CA THR A 198 12.55 -8.32 2.82
C THR A 198 12.10 -8.45 1.37
N GLY A 199 13.02 -8.38 0.41
CA GLY A 199 12.72 -8.33 -1.03
C GLY A 199 12.45 -6.93 -1.57
N GLN A 200 12.27 -5.92 -0.70
CA GLN A 200 12.17 -4.53 -1.13
C GLN A 200 13.53 -3.98 -1.56
N ASP A 201 13.52 -3.17 -2.62
CA ASP A 201 14.56 -2.21 -2.96
C ASP A 201 13.89 -0.90 -3.37
N PHE A 202 13.85 0.04 -2.43
CA PHE A 202 13.15 1.33 -2.58
C PHE A 202 13.39 2.02 -3.93
N ILE A 203 14.64 2.03 -4.41
CA ILE A 203 14.95 2.68 -5.69
C ILE A 203 14.34 1.89 -6.84
N ARG A 204 14.55 0.57 -6.86
CA ARG A 204 14.12 -0.29 -7.97
C ARG A 204 12.60 -0.35 -8.04
N ASN A 205 11.94 -0.57 -6.90
CA ASN A 205 10.49 -0.71 -6.79
C ASN A 205 9.77 0.57 -7.23
N HIS A 206 10.30 1.75 -6.87
CA HIS A 206 9.75 3.02 -7.30
C HIS A 206 10.30 3.53 -8.64
N ALA A 207 11.25 2.86 -9.30
CA ALA A 207 11.76 3.29 -10.60
C ALA A 207 10.80 2.96 -11.77
N SER A 208 9.83 2.07 -11.56
CA SER A 208 8.83 1.72 -12.58
C SER A 208 8.18 2.97 -13.19
N LYS A 209 8.06 3.02 -14.51
CA LYS A 209 7.46 4.19 -15.21
C LYS A 209 5.97 4.39 -14.91
N HIS A 210 5.33 3.40 -14.30
CA HIS A 210 3.90 3.41 -13.95
C HIS A 210 3.63 3.85 -12.50
N ILE A 211 4.69 4.02 -11.70
CA ILE A 211 4.63 4.56 -10.34
C ILE A 211 4.89 6.07 -10.40
N ASP A 212 4.03 6.89 -9.79
CA ASP A 212 4.11 8.36 -9.91
C ASP A 212 4.83 9.03 -8.74
N PHE A 213 4.71 8.45 -7.54
CA PHE A 213 5.37 8.94 -6.33
C PHE A 213 5.88 7.76 -5.51
N ALA A 214 6.81 8.05 -4.60
CA ALA A 214 7.39 7.07 -3.71
C ALA A 214 6.83 7.18 -2.29
N THR A 215 6.74 6.05 -1.61
CA THR A 215 6.23 5.96 -0.23
C THR A 215 7.26 5.37 0.71
N ILE A 216 7.24 5.85 1.94
CA ILE A 216 7.96 5.23 3.06
C ILE A 216 7.08 5.17 4.30
N HIS A 217 7.36 4.19 5.14
CA HIS A 217 6.78 4.07 6.48
C HIS A 217 7.85 4.37 7.54
N VAL A 218 7.43 4.62 8.78
CA VAL A 218 8.34 4.83 9.92
C VAL A 218 7.79 4.16 11.18
N TRP A 219 8.15 2.90 11.41
CA TRP A 219 7.72 2.11 12.57
C TRP A 219 8.87 1.81 13.54
N ARG A 220 9.43 2.85 14.14
CA ARG A 220 10.66 2.74 14.96
C ARG A 220 10.50 1.80 16.17
N ASP A 221 9.30 1.72 16.72
CA ASP A 221 9.01 0.88 17.89
C ASP A 221 8.85 -0.59 17.47
N ASN A 222 8.32 -0.86 16.27
CA ASN A 222 8.10 -2.21 15.74
C ASN A 222 9.37 -2.82 15.13
N TRP A 223 10.20 -2.02 14.47
CA TRP A 223 11.43 -2.49 13.82
C TRP A 223 12.57 -2.80 14.81
N ALA A 224 12.26 -2.92 16.10
CA ALA A 224 13.18 -3.15 17.20
C ALA A 224 14.31 -2.12 17.30
N VAL A 225 14.08 -0.92 16.76
CA VAL A 225 15.01 0.20 16.84
C VAL A 225 14.80 1.04 18.09
N TYR A 226 13.61 0.99 18.70
CA TYR A 226 13.39 1.53 20.05
C TYR A 226 13.74 0.50 21.13
N SER A 227 14.58 0.90 22.09
CA SER A 227 14.77 0.14 23.33
C SER A 227 14.94 1.11 24.50
N PRO A 228 14.14 0.96 25.58
CA PRO A 228 14.20 1.86 26.73
C PRO A 228 15.55 1.81 27.47
N ASN A 229 16.36 0.78 27.21
CA ASN A 229 17.62 0.52 27.90
C ASN A 229 18.86 0.57 26.99
N VAL A 230 18.72 0.87 25.68
CA VAL A 230 19.82 0.91 24.71
C VAL A 230 19.91 2.27 24.02
N ARG A 231 21.15 2.71 23.76
CA ARG A 231 21.57 3.98 23.14
C ARG A 231 21.21 4.11 21.65
N PHE A 232 20.09 3.55 21.19
CA PHE A 232 19.66 3.81 19.83
C PHE A 232 19.07 5.21 19.73
N ASN A 233 19.73 6.08 18.96
CA ASN A 233 19.23 7.44 18.76
C ASN A 233 18.12 7.42 17.70
N ALA A 234 16.89 7.12 18.15
CA ALA A 234 15.70 7.03 17.30
C ALA A 234 15.49 8.31 16.47
N GLN A 235 15.74 9.48 17.06
CA GLN A 235 15.63 10.75 16.33
C GLN A 235 16.66 10.86 15.20
N ARG A 236 17.91 10.47 15.45
CA ARG A 236 18.97 10.45 14.43
C ARG A 236 18.62 9.45 13.33
N PHE A 237 18.10 8.28 13.69
CA PHE A 237 17.62 7.30 12.73
C PHE A 237 16.50 7.85 11.86
N THR A 238 15.40 8.36 12.45
CA THR A 238 14.28 8.90 11.68
C THR A 238 14.71 10.02 10.74
N ARG A 239 15.59 10.93 11.21
CA ARG A 239 16.16 11.98 10.34
C ARG A 239 16.99 11.40 9.20
N ASN A 240 17.83 10.41 9.48
CA ASN A 240 18.65 9.77 8.46
C ASN A 240 17.80 8.98 7.45
N TRP A 241 16.78 8.25 7.92
CA TRP A 241 15.82 7.53 7.12
C TRP A 241 15.12 8.49 6.13
N ILE A 242 14.51 9.55 6.64
CA ILE A 242 13.80 10.54 5.80
C ILE A 242 14.77 11.23 4.83
N ALA A 243 15.93 11.71 5.30
CA ALA A 243 16.87 12.43 4.44
C ALA A 243 17.47 11.57 3.32
N THR A 244 17.69 10.27 3.58
CA THR A 244 18.19 9.32 2.57
C THR A 244 17.14 9.12 1.47
N HIS A 245 15.89 8.86 1.84
CA HIS A 245 14.79 8.69 0.89
C HIS A 245 14.49 9.98 0.12
N GLU A 246 14.46 11.13 0.80
CA GLU A 246 14.26 12.43 0.14
C GLU A 246 15.35 12.70 -0.90
N ARG A 247 16.62 12.45 -0.54
CA ARG A 247 17.74 12.58 -1.47
C ARG A 247 17.53 11.68 -2.67
N ASP A 248 17.24 10.40 -2.46
CA ASP A 248 17.15 9.44 -3.55
C ASP A 248 15.93 9.66 -4.45
N CYS A 249 14.80 10.07 -3.87
CA CYS A 249 13.64 10.58 -4.61
C CYS A 249 14.01 11.76 -5.51
N ARG A 250 14.81 12.69 -5.01
CA ARG A 250 15.25 13.86 -5.78
C ARG A 250 16.30 13.53 -6.84
N THR A 251 17.29 12.70 -6.52
CA THR A 251 18.48 12.52 -7.36
C THR A 251 18.43 11.30 -8.27
N LYS A 252 17.73 10.23 -7.87
CA LYS A 252 17.67 8.96 -8.61
C LYS A 252 16.30 8.78 -9.28
N LEU A 253 15.21 8.89 -8.51
CA LEU A 253 13.85 8.61 -9.00
C LEU A 253 13.20 9.78 -9.74
N ARG A 254 13.49 11.02 -9.30
CA ARG A 254 12.80 12.25 -9.71
C ARG A 254 11.28 12.18 -9.49
N LYS A 255 10.88 11.62 -8.35
CA LYS A 255 9.47 11.44 -7.94
C LYS A 255 9.23 12.07 -6.57
N PRO A 256 8.01 12.57 -6.27
CA PRO A 256 7.65 13.02 -4.93
C PRO A 256 7.80 11.89 -3.90
N LEU A 257 8.08 12.26 -2.65
CA LEU A 257 8.10 11.33 -1.52
C LEU A 257 6.92 11.62 -0.59
N LEU A 258 6.17 10.58 -0.22
CA LEU A 258 5.13 10.63 0.79
C LEU A 258 5.49 9.70 1.97
N ILE A 259 5.46 10.22 3.19
CA ILE A 259 5.51 9.39 4.39
C ILE A 259 4.06 9.01 4.73
N GLU A 260 3.63 7.82 4.33
CA GLU A 260 2.21 7.45 4.39
C GLU A 260 1.81 6.70 5.67
N GLU A 261 2.79 6.21 6.44
CA GLU A 261 2.60 5.68 7.81
C GLU A 261 3.76 6.07 8.73
N PHE A 262 3.46 6.44 9.97
CA PHE A 262 4.45 6.65 11.02
C PHE A 262 3.79 6.56 12.40
N GLY A 263 4.55 6.09 13.41
CA GLY A 263 4.08 5.96 14.78
C GLY A 263 5.20 5.73 15.79
#